data_AF-A0A811QSW9-F1
#
_entry.id   AF-A0A811QSW9-F1
#
_cell.length_a   1.000
_cell.length_b   1.000
_cell.length_c   1.000
_cell.angle_alpha   90.00
_cell.angle_beta   90.00
_cell.angle_gamma   90.00
#
_symmetry.space_group_name_H-M   'P 1'
#
loop_
_entity.id
_entity.type
_entity.pdbx_description
1 polymer ?
#
loop_
_entity_poly.entity_id
_entity_poly.type
_entity_poly.pdbx_seq_one_letter_code
_entity_poly.pdbx_strand_id
1 'polypeptide(L)'
;MVKQEKIMKKAGRKEAVSIKLAGFPGGADGFELVARFCYNNGRVLLCPSNLPVLHCAAVFLEMTEEVCACNLLAQAEAFVNGLCYWTWGDVLTAVRSCEPFAAAADSSGLLERLISALFSKITATPETPTAAASAACGGGMGTPNRSSSSCSSSPDTVGFGRSSSSATKTPESMRPCAGREWWFDDMTSLSPPTIEKVMRVLGCYGVENKNLILTRFLLHYLRAATRRPPALCEGEREGAAALAGLADTAVHGVALVGGTAFSCRGLFWVLRIVSAVGLSRECRHKLERLMGLMLDQATLDDLLVSGDDGGVYDVNLVMRLVRVFVASEEEADAPSQRMRKVGRLVDKYLGEISPDHGLKVSKFLAVAESLPDSARDCYDGVYRALDIYLESHPVLSLEERTTLCRCLNYEKLTLEACKDLAKNRRIPPGVAVQALASQQCKLHISEPGPGAAAPATKERRPDPSACSQSQTPRRRVARRATRSVDLGGCRGGGGDDDEKELLRLNLQRMQSRVVELERACKEMKGQMSKMAKGKSFSFGAGAASCHQTGGRGLPRLC
;
A
#
# COMPACT_ATOMS: atom_id res chain seq x y z
N MET A 1 -31.87 -43.10 11.28
CA MET A 1 -31.36 -44.40 11.82
C MET A 1 -30.13 -44.12 12.68
N VAL A 2 -30.32 -43.72 13.94
CA VAL A 2 -29.21 -43.30 14.81
C VAL A 2 -28.49 -44.51 15.42
N LYS A 3 -27.16 -44.47 15.46
CA LYS A 3 -26.28 -45.56 15.93
C LYS A 3 -26.29 -45.69 17.46
N GLN A 4 -27.30 -46.36 18.02
CA GLN A 4 -27.46 -46.56 19.46
C GLN A 4 -26.60 -47.73 19.99
N GLU A 5 -25.53 -47.44 20.73
CA GLU A 5 -24.86 -48.44 21.58
C GLU A 5 -25.55 -48.52 22.95
N LYS A 6 -26.43 -49.52 23.11
CA LYS A 6 -27.32 -49.65 24.27
C LYS A 6 -26.86 -50.78 25.22
N ILE A 7 -25.91 -50.47 26.09
CA ILE A 7 -25.41 -51.43 27.10
C ILE A 7 -26.46 -51.63 28.20
N MET A 8 -27.23 -52.72 28.14
CA MET A 8 -28.18 -53.11 29.19
C MET A 8 -27.53 -54.07 30.20
N LYS A 9 -27.26 -53.59 31.42
CA LYS A 9 -27.17 -54.44 32.61
C LYS A 9 -28.51 -54.41 33.35
N LYS A 10 -28.82 -55.46 34.14
CA LYS A 10 -30.14 -55.67 34.76
C LYS A 10 -30.07 -55.52 36.29
N ALA A 11 -31.06 -54.78 36.81
CA ALA A 11 -31.59 -54.79 38.18
C ALA A 11 -30.68 -54.34 39.34
N GLY A 12 -31.25 -53.56 40.27
CA GLY A 12 -30.66 -53.30 41.59
C GLY A 12 -30.95 -51.92 42.20
N ARG A 13 -31.20 -50.90 41.37
CA ARG A 13 -31.45 -49.52 41.83
C ARG A 13 -32.31 -48.77 40.79
N LYS A 14 -32.88 -47.61 41.15
CA LYS A 14 -33.30 -46.62 40.14
C LYS A 14 -32.04 -45.97 39.54
N GLU A 15 -31.35 -46.70 38.68
CA GLU A 15 -30.25 -46.14 37.89
C GLU A 15 -30.83 -45.10 36.94
N ALA A 16 -30.38 -43.85 37.06
CA ALA A 16 -30.82 -42.79 36.19
C ALA A 16 -30.33 -43.08 34.76
N VAL A 17 -31.27 -43.20 33.81
CA VAL A 17 -30.95 -43.39 32.40
C VAL A 17 -30.24 -42.14 31.90
N SER A 18 -28.91 -42.23 31.78
CA SER A 18 -28.08 -41.12 31.30
C SER A 18 -27.85 -41.25 29.81
N ILE A 19 -28.21 -40.19 29.07
CA ILE A 19 -28.01 -40.07 27.63
C ILE A 19 -26.92 -39.02 27.42
N LYS A 20 -25.90 -39.34 26.63
CA LYS A 20 -24.80 -38.42 26.31
C LYS A 20 -24.96 -37.90 24.88
N LEU A 21 -25.30 -36.63 24.74
CA LEU A 21 -25.39 -35.93 23.45
C LEU A 21 -24.05 -35.25 23.15
N ALA A 22 -23.11 -36.00 22.57
CA ALA A 22 -21.81 -35.45 22.16
C ALA A 22 -21.98 -34.55 20.92
N GLY A 23 -21.32 -33.38 20.92
CA GLY A 23 -21.34 -32.46 19.77
C GLY A 23 -22.68 -31.73 19.55
N PHE A 24 -23.53 -31.60 20.57
CA PHE A 24 -24.83 -30.94 20.46
C PHE A 24 -24.69 -29.47 19.99
N PRO A 25 -25.46 -29.00 18.98
CA PRO A 25 -25.38 -27.62 18.49
C PRO A 25 -25.70 -26.59 19.59
N GLY A 26 -24.80 -25.64 19.82
CA GLY A 26 -24.91 -24.66 20.90
C GLY A 26 -24.74 -25.24 22.32
N GLY A 27 -24.26 -26.48 22.46
CA GLY A 27 -23.93 -27.08 23.76
C GLY A 27 -25.11 -27.17 24.73
N ALA A 28 -24.86 -26.84 26.00
CA ALA A 28 -25.87 -26.88 27.05
C ALA A 28 -27.00 -25.86 26.81
N ASP A 29 -26.65 -24.64 26.40
CA ASP A 29 -27.59 -23.54 26.17
C ASP A 29 -28.53 -23.86 25.01
N GLY A 30 -27.99 -24.42 23.92
CA GLY A 30 -28.75 -24.92 22.79
C GLY A 30 -29.70 -26.06 23.19
N PHE A 31 -29.25 -26.98 24.04
CA PHE A 31 -30.11 -28.05 24.56
C PHE A 31 -31.21 -27.50 25.48
N GLU A 32 -30.93 -26.47 26.29
CA GLU A 32 -31.94 -25.84 27.15
C GLU A 32 -33.05 -25.19 26.32
N LEU A 33 -32.72 -24.53 25.21
CA LEU A 33 -33.70 -23.93 24.30
C LEU A 33 -34.65 -24.99 23.69
N VAL A 34 -34.13 -26.16 23.31
CA VAL A 34 -34.97 -27.28 22.84
C VAL A 34 -35.78 -27.91 23.98
N ALA A 35 -35.19 -28.09 25.16
CA ALA A 35 -35.91 -28.59 26.33
C ALA A 35 -37.10 -27.68 26.69
N ARG A 36 -36.89 -26.35 26.65
CA ARG A 36 -37.96 -25.35 26.85
C ARG A 36 -39.08 -25.51 25.81
N PHE A 37 -38.78 -25.75 24.53
CA PHE A 37 -39.80 -26.05 23.51
C PHE A 37 -40.62 -27.30 23.88
N CYS A 38 -39.96 -28.40 24.24
CA CYS A 38 -40.60 -29.68 24.56
C CYS A 38 -41.51 -29.58 25.80
N TYR A 39 -41.09 -28.86 26.85
CA TYR A 39 -41.87 -28.69 28.08
C TYR A 39 -42.90 -27.54 28.03
N ASN A 40 -42.87 -26.70 26.99
CA ASN A 40 -43.81 -25.58 26.79
C ASN A 40 -44.83 -25.85 25.67
N ASN A 41 -45.35 -27.08 25.60
CA ASN A 41 -46.36 -27.52 24.63
C ASN A 41 -46.01 -27.18 23.15
N GLY A 42 -44.73 -27.36 22.77
CA GLY A 42 -44.27 -27.10 21.41
C GLY A 42 -44.24 -25.62 21.01
N ARG A 43 -44.08 -24.70 21.98
CA ARG A 43 -44.04 -23.25 21.73
C ARG A 43 -42.68 -22.66 22.11
N VAL A 44 -42.02 -22.04 21.14
CA VAL A 44 -40.80 -21.24 21.34
C VAL A 44 -40.94 -19.91 20.59
N LEU A 45 -40.37 -18.83 21.13
CA LEU A 45 -40.26 -17.56 20.42
C LEU A 45 -39.01 -17.62 19.53
N LEU A 46 -39.21 -17.78 18.22
CA LEU A 46 -38.13 -17.71 17.24
C LEU A 46 -37.71 -16.27 16.98
N CYS A 47 -36.40 -16.02 16.96
CA CYS A 47 -35.81 -14.75 16.58
C CYS A 47 -34.44 -14.98 15.89
N PRO A 48 -33.89 -14.00 15.16
CA PRO A 48 -32.67 -14.20 14.36
C PRO A 48 -31.46 -14.71 15.16
N SER A 49 -31.32 -14.36 16.44
CA SER A 49 -30.22 -14.85 17.27
C SER A 49 -30.37 -16.30 17.73
N ASN A 50 -31.59 -16.75 18.09
CA ASN A 50 -31.82 -18.11 18.61
C ASN A 50 -32.22 -19.14 17.53
N LEU A 51 -32.69 -18.70 16.36
CA LEU A 51 -33.12 -19.58 15.29
C LEU A 51 -32.02 -20.55 14.83
N PRO A 52 -30.75 -20.15 14.62
CA PRO A 52 -29.77 -21.07 14.05
C PRO A 52 -29.40 -22.21 14.98
N VAL A 53 -29.32 -21.96 16.29
CA VAL A 53 -29.10 -23.02 17.28
C VAL A 53 -30.32 -23.94 17.38
N LEU A 54 -31.53 -23.39 17.41
CA LEU A 54 -32.78 -24.18 17.44
C LEU A 54 -32.95 -25.05 16.19
N HIS A 55 -32.68 -24.51 14.99
CA HIS A 55 -32.72 -25.25 13.73
C HIS A 55 -31.69 -26.38 13.70
N CYS A 56 -30.42 -26.09 14.03
CA CYS A 56 -29.37 -27.11 14.04
C CYS A 56 -29.64 -28.20 15.08
N ALA A 57 -30.15 -27.83 16.26
CA ALA A 57 -30.51 -28.77 17.32
C ALA A 57 -31.74 -29.63 16.96
N ALA A 58 -32.73 -29.05 16.25
CA ALA A 58 -33.88 -29.79 15.74
C ALA A 58 -33.50 -30.81 14.66
N VAL A 59 -32.58 -30.44 13.75
CA VAL A 59 -31.98 -31.38 12.78
C VAL A 59 -31.20 -32.50 13.51
N PHE A 60 -30.35 -32.14 14.49
CA PHE A 60 -29.55 -33.10 15.25
C PHE A 60 -30.38 -34.13 16.04
N LEU A 61 -31.58 -33.74 16.48
CA LEU A 61 -32.51 -34.58 17.24
C LEU A 61 -33.59 -35.26 16.39
N GLU A 62 -33.52 -35.16 15.05
CA GLU A 62 -34.55 -35.69 14.13
C GLU A 62 -35.99 -35.19 14.50
N MET A 63 -36.14 -33.92 14.92
CA MET A 63 -37.41 -33.32 15.40
C MET A 63 -38.35 -32.92 14.26
N THR A 64 -38.77 -33.91 13.47
CA THR A 64 -39.62 -33.77 12.27
C THR A 64 -41.12 -33.89 12.58
N GLU A 65 -41.95 -33.61 11.57
CA GLU A 65 -43.40 -33.82 11.61
C GLU A 65 -43.80 -35.31 11.78
N GLU A 66 -42.87 -36.26 11.58
CA GLU A 66 -43.12 -37.70 11.78
C GLU A 66 -43.39 -38.05 13.26
N VAL A 67 -42.92 -37.21 14.19
CA VAL A 67 -43.04 -37.41 15.64
C VAL A 67 -44.24 -36.66 16.23
N CYS A 68 -44.52 -35.45 15.73
CA CYS A 68 -45.62 -34.60 16.18
C CYS A 68 -45.87 -33.50 15.13
N ALA A 69 -47.12 -33.06 14.96
CA ALA A 69 -47.44 -31.94 14.06
C ALA A 69 -46.94 -30.59 14.63
N CYS A 70 -46.47 -29.71 13.74
CA CYS A 70 -45.85 -28.43 14.07
C CYS A 70 -44.63 -28.57 15.00
N ASN A 71 -43.75 -29.53 14.73
CA ASN A 71 -42.52 -29.76 15.49
C ASN A 71 -41.47 -28.66 15.26
N LEU A 72 -40.41 -28.65 16.08
CA LEU A 72 -39.43 -27.57 16.12
C LEU A 72 -38.74 -27.33 14.76
N LEU A 73 -38.44 -28.39 14.00
CA LEU A 73 -37.80 -28.24 12.69
C LEU A 73 -38.73 -27.51 11.70
N ALA A 74 -40.01 -27.90 11.60
CA ALA A 74 -40.97 -27.25 10.71
C ALA A 74 -41.23 -25.79 11.11
N GLN A 75 -41.32 -25.48 12.41
CA GLN A 75 -41.42 -24.10 12.89
C GLN A 75 -40.17 -23.28 12.52
N ALA A 76 -38.97 -23.85 12.68
CA ALA A 76 -37.71 -23.19 12.31
C ALA A 76 -37.60 -22.98 10.80
N GLU A 77 -37.91 -23.98 9.97
CA GLU A 77 -37.88 -23.87 8.51
C GLU A 77 -38.89 -22.85 7.99
N ALA A 78 -40.12 -22.82 8.53
CA ALA A 78 -41.10 -21.79 8.19
C ALA A 78 -40.59 -20.36 8.48
N PHE A 79 -39.85 -20.19 9.58
CA PHE A 79 -39.24 -18.91 9.95
C PHE A 79 -38.01 -18.56 9.08
N VAL A 80 -37.19 -19.55 8.67
CA VAL A 80 -36.09 -19.38 7.70
C VAL A 80 -36.64 -19.01 6.31
N ASN A 81 -37.78 -19.57 5.89
CA ASN A 81 -38.44 -19.22 4.63
C ASN A 81 -38.90 -17.73 4.60
N GLY A 82 -38.97 -17.07 5.76
CA GLY A 82 -39.23 -15.62 5.88
C GLY A 82 -38.00 -14.71 5.68
N LEU A 83 -36.81 -15.24 5.38
CA LEU A 83 -35.53 -14.48 5.30
C LEU A 83 -35.55 -13.24 4.38
N CYS A 84 -36.42 -13.21 3.37
CA CYS A 84 -36.61 -12.05 2.50
C CYS A 84 -37.06 -10.81 3.29
N TYR A 85 -37.95 -10.97 4.28
CA TYR A 85 -38.53 -9.88 5.08
C TYR A 85 -37.62 -9.37 6.21
N TRP A 86 -36.57 -10.11 6.56
CA TRP A 86 -35.65 -9.74 7.64
C TRP A 86 -34.84 -8.47 7.30
N THR A 87 -34.42 -7.71 8.30
CA THR A 87 -33.45 -6.62 8.09
C THR A 87 -32.04 -7.16 7.80
N TRP A 88 -31.13 -6.28 7.39
CA TRP A 88 -29.70 -6.62 7.31
C TRP A 88 -29.12 -7.05 8.67
N GLY A 89 -29.46 -6.32 9.74
CA GLY A 89 -28.98 -6.61 11.10
C GLY A 89 -29.46 -7.96 11.63
N ASP A 90 -30.67 -8.38 11.29
CA ASP A 90 -31.22 -9.69 11.64
C ASP A 90 -30.41 -10.82 11.00
N VAL A 91 -30.18 -10.77 9.69
CA VAL A 91 -29.43 -11.83 8.98
C VAL A 91 -27.97 -11.86 9.43
N LEU A 92 -27.34 -10.69 9.63
CA LEU A 92 -25.97 -10.61 10.17
C LEU A 92 -25.88 -11.18 11.59
N THR A 93 -26.91 -10.98 12.42
CA THR A 93 -27.00 -11.56 13.77
C THR A 93 -27.13 -13.08 13.73
N ALA A 94 -27.92 -13.62 12.81
CA ALA A 94 -28.04 -15.07 12.61
C ALA A 94 -26.76 -15.71 12.06
N VAL A 95 -26.07 -15.06 11.09
CA VAL A 95 -24.76 -15.54 10.60
C VAL A 95 -23.73 -15.56 11.72
N ARG A 96 -23.71 -14.55 12.61
CA ARG A 96 -22.82 -14.54 13.77
C ARG A 96 -23.20 -15.58 14.84
N SER A 97 -24.49 -15.86 15.06
CA SER A 97 -24.88 -16.87 16.05
C SER A 97 -24.64 -18.31 15.59
N CYS A 98 -24.40 -18.56 14.29
CA CYS A 98 -23.89 -19.85 13.79
C CYS A 98 -22.46 -20.18 14.23
N GLU A 99 -21.61 -19.19 14.53
CA GLU A 99 -20.15 -19.39 14.68
C GLU A 99 -19.75 -20.45 15.72
N PRO A 100 -20.37 -20.55 16.93
CA PRO A 100 -20.04 -21.56 17.93
C PRO A 100 -20.38 -23.01 17.55
N PHE A 101 -21.12 -23.23 16.46
CA PHE A 101 -21.52 -24.55 15.95
C PHE A 101 -21.49 -24.59 14.41
N ALA A 102 -20.54 -23.86 13.79
CA ALA A 102 -20.50 -23.63 12.35
C ALA A 102 -20.61 -24.91 11.51
N ALA A 103 -19.96 -26.00 11.93
CA ALA A 103 -20.03 -27.30 11.24
C ALA A 103 -21.47 -27.87 11.16
N ALA A 104 -22.31 -27.67 12.18
CA ALA A 104 -23.71 -28.09 12.18
C ALA A 104 -24.62 -27.12 11.38
N ALA A 105 -24.29 -25.83 11.39
CA ALA A 105 -24.98 -24.83 10.57
C ALA A 105 -24.69 -25.00 9.07
N ASP A 106 -23.49 -25.50 8.74
CA ASP A 106 -23.11 -25.92 7.39
C ASP A 106 -23.77 -27.25 6.99
N SER A 107 -23.69 -28.29 7.82
CA SER A 107 -24.24 -29.61 7.48
C SER A 107 -25.77 -29.62 7.34
N SER A 108 -26.46 -28.62 7.89
CA SER A 108 -27.92 -28.41 7.76
C SER A 108 -28.31 -27.41 6.65
N GLY A 109 -27.34 -26.94 5.84
CA GLY A 109 -27.58 -25.98 4.75
C GLY A 109 -28.17 -24.64 5.23
N LEU A 110 -28.10 -24.33 6.53
CA LEU A 110 -28.65 -23.09 7.07
C LEU A 110 -27.70 -21.91 6.84
N LEU A 111 -26.40 -22.10 7.12
CA LEU A 111 -25.41 -21.03 6.98
C LEU A 111 -25.31 -20.55 5.52
N GLU A 112 -25.44 -21.44 4.55
CA GLU A 112 -25.47 -21.09 3.12
C GLU A 112 -26.72 -20.27 2.72
N ARG A 113 -27.90 -20.63 3.25
CA ARG A 113 -29.14 -19.84 3.08
C ARG A 113 -29.01 -18.44 3.71
N LEU A 114 -28.42 -18.35 4.90
CA LEU A 114 -28.18 -17.06 5.59
C LEU A 114 -27.16 -16.18 4.83
N ILE A 115 -26.07 -16.75 4.33
CA ILE A 115 -25.08 -16.03 3.51
C ILE A 115 -25.69 -15.55 2.19
N SER A 116 -26.52 -16.38 1.54
CA SER A 116 -27.29 -15.99 0.35
C SER A 116 -28.27 -14.84 0.64
N ALA A 117 -28.84 -14.81 1.85
CA ALA A 117 -29.70 -13.70 2.32
C ALA A 117 -28.91 -12.42 2.67
N LEU A 118 -27.63 -12.50 3.07
CA LEU A 118 -26.76 -11.31 3.14
C LEU A 118 -26.49 -10.76 1.74
N PHE A 119 -26.09 -11.63 0.81
CA PHE A 119 -25.71 -11.20 -0.54
C PHE A 119 -26.86 -10.59 -1.32
N SER A 120 -28.06 -11.19 -1.27
CA SER A 120 -29.24 -10.63 -1.91
C SER A 120 -29.56 -9.22 -1.40
N LYS A 121 -29.41 -8.95 -0.09
CA LYS A 121 -29.57 -7.60 0.49
C LYS A 121 -28.46 -6.63 0.06
N ILE A 122 -27.21 -7.08 -0.10
CA ILE A 122 -26.12 -6.26 -0.68
C ILE A 122 -26.43 -5.89 -2.14
N THR A 123 -26.96 -6.82 -2.95
CA THR A 123 -27.32 -6.54 -4.35
C THR A 123 -28.63 -5.77 -4.52
N ALA A 124 -29.52 -5.79 -3.53
CA ALA A 124 -30.84 -5.16 -3.58
C ALA A 124 -30.83 -3.67 -3.20
N THR A 125 -29.69 -3.10 -2.79
CA THR A 125 -29.53 -1.65 -2.63
C THR A 125 -29.04 -1.03 -3.95
N PRO A 126 -29.90 -0.42 -4.79
CA PRO A 126 -29.45 0.31 -5.96
C PRO A 126 -28.68 1.56 -5.55
N GLU A 127 -27.67 1.94 -6.35
CA GLU A 127 -26.95 3.19 -6.16
C GLU A 127 -27.90 4.38 -6.30
N THR A 128 -28.09 5.15 -5.22
CA THR A 128 -28.50 6.55 -5.33
C THR A 128 -27.28 7.45 -5.08
N PRO A 129 -26.59 7.92 -6.13
CA PRO A 129 -25.51 8.89 -5.95
C PRO A 129 -26.11 10.18 -5.39
N THR A 130 -25.74 10.55 -4.16
CA THR A 130 -26.31 11.68 -3.40
C THR A 130 -25.79 13.04 -3.88
N ALA A 131 -25.98 13.32 -5.16
CA ALA A 131 -25.75 14.60 -5.83
C ALA A 131 -27.06 15.39 -6.01
N ALA A 132 -27.87 15.46 -4.95
CA ALA A 132 -29.20 16.08 -4.97
C ALA A 132 -29.50 16.86 -3.66
N ALA A 133 -28.69 17.89 -3.39
CA ALA A 133 -28.89 18.83 -2.28
C ALA A 133 -28.70 20.30 -2.71
N SER A 134 -29.08 20.62 -3.94
CA SER A 134 -29.07 21.98 -4.50
C SER A 134 -30.14 22.15 -5.58
N ALA A 135 -30.70 23.36 -5.66
CA ALA A 135 -31.60 23.86 -6.71
C ALA A 135 -32.95 23.10 -6.93
N ALA A 136 -33.93 23.39 -6.08
CA ALA A 136 -35.32 23.55 -6.51
C ALA A 136 -35.90 24.80 -5.79
N CYS A 137 -36.28 25.83 -6.56
CA CYS A 137 -36.56 27.16 -6.02
C CYS A 137 -37.93 27.71 -6.49
N GLY A 138 -38.69 28.31 -5.57
CA GLY A 138 -39.65 29.40 -5.89
C GLY A 138 -41.15 29.10 -5.70
N GLY A 139 -41.85 30.07 -5.08
CA GLY A 139 -43.31 30.07 -4.82
C GLY A 139 -43.70 29.20 -3.62
N GLY A 140 -44.30 29.68 -2.52
CA GLY A 140 -45.15 30.87 -2.29
C GLY A 140 -46.46 30.34 -1.65
N MET A 141 -47.04 30.87 -0.57
CA MET A 141 -47.07 32.24 -0.02
C MET A 141 -47.54 32.20 1.46
N GLY A 142 -47.26 33.25 2.27
CA GLY A 142 -48.04 33.53 3.51
C GLY A 142 -47.33 33.39 4.87
N THR A 143 -46.79 34.51 5.38
CA THR A 143 -46.43 34.80 6.79
C THR A 143 -47.69 35.08 7.66
N PRO A 144 -47.68 35.15 9.03
CA PRO A 144 -46.60 35.57 9.97
C PRO A 144 -46.39 34.60 11.17
N ASN A 145 -45.60 34.85 12.24
CA ASN A 145 -44.90 36.03 12.79
C ASN A 145 -43.58 35.51 13.47
N ARG A 146 -42.36 36.05 13.29
CA ARG A 146 -41.78 37.29 13.87
C ARG A 146 -41.90 37.37 15.42
N SER A 147 -40.86 37.66 16.22
CA SER A 147 -39.49 38.17 15.94
C SER A 147 -38.47 37.87 17.08
N SER A 148 -37.16 37.95 16.78
CA SER A 148 -36.03 38.43 17.66
C SER A 148 -35.70 37.70 18.99
N SER A 149 -34.45 37.62 19.48
CA SER A 149 -33.12 38.07 18.98
C SER A 149 -31.96 37.46 19.82
N SER A 150 -30.71 37.62 19.36
CA SER A 150 -29.45 37.91 20.10
C SER A 150 -29.30 37.54 21.60
N CYS A 151 -28.17 37.04 22.12
CA CYS A 151 -26.81 36.88 21.57
C CYS A 151 -25.88 36.01 22.46
N SER A 152 -24.71 35.64 21.92
CA SER A 152 -23.38 35.41 22.57
C SER A 152 -23.26 34.85 24.01
N SER A 153 -22.51 33.75 24.17
CA SER A 153 -21.60 33.50 25.31
C SER A 153 -20.47 32.52 24.93
N SER A 154 -19.36 32.54 25.68
CA SER A 154 -18.11 31.80 25.41
C SER A 154 -18.08 30.36 25.93
N PRO A 155 -17.18 29.50 25.41
CA PRO A 155 -16.69 28.30 26.10
C PRO A 155 -15.35 28.55 26.81
N ASP A 156 -15.23 28.08 28.05
CA ASP A 156 -14.01 28.08 28.87
C ASP A 156 -13.91 26.71 29.57
N THR A 157 -12.77 26.10 29.90
CA THR A 157 -11.40 26.03 29.36
C THR A 157 -10.65 25.04 30.27
N VAL A 158 -10.20 23.89 29.75
CA VAL A 158 -9.00 23.10 30.11
C VAL A 158 -8.96 21.89 29.17
N GLY A 159 -7.87 21.38 28.61
CA GLY A 159 -6.42 21.69 28.71
C GLY A 159 -5.65 20.37 28.60
N PHE A 160 -4.56 20.17 27.85
CA PHE A 160 -3.67 21.03 27.04
C PHE A 160 -3.16 20.23 25.83
N GLY A 161 -2.70 20.88 24.74
CA GLY A 161 -2.04 20.17 23.63
C GLY A 161 -2.06 20.89 22.27
N ARG A 162 -1.42 22.05 22.14
CA ARG A 162 -1.41 22.84 20.89
C ARG A 162 -0.33 22.38 19.90
N SER A 163 -0.69 22.39 18.62
CA SER A 163 0.16 22.90 17.53
C SER A 163 -0.72 23.57 16.47
N SER A 164 -0.37 24.80 16.06
CA SER A 164 -1.21 25.63 15.18
C SER A 164 -0.96 25.36 13.69
N SER A 165 -2.00 25.50 12.89
CA SER A 165 -1.93 25.38 11.43
C SER A 165 -1.21 26.56 10.78
N SER A 166 -0.14 26.27 10.03
CA SER A 166 0.32 27.12 8.93
C SER A 166 -0.18 26.50 7.63
N ALA A 167 -1.01 27.23 6.87
CA ALA A 167 -1.73 26.69 5.72
C ALA A 167 -0.88 26.72 4.41
N THR A 168 0.31 26.11 4.43
CA THR A 168 0.99 25.71 3.20
C THR A 168 0.33 24.45 2.63
N LYS A 169 -0.06 24.48 1.35
CA LYS A 169 -0.81 23.42 0.68
C LYS A 169 -0.03 22.09 0.71
N THR A 170 -0.47 21.14 1.52
CA THR A 170 -0.05 19.73 1.40
C THR A 170 -0.77 19.07 0.22
N PRO A 171 -0.13 18.13 -0.51
CA PRO A 171 -0.78 17.39 -1.57
C PRO A 171 -1.79 16.38 -1.01
N GLU A 172 -2.91 16.19 -1.69
CA GLU A 172 -3.96 15.24 -1.33
C GLU A 172 -3.48 13.79 -1.52
N SER A 173 -2.92 13.15 -0.48
CA SER A 173 -2.35 11.80 -0.60
C SER A 173 -2.47 10.95 0.67
N MET A 174 -3.70 10.72 1.16
CA MET A 174 -3.95 9.64 2.15
C MET A 174 -5.36 9.02 2.13
N ARG A 175 -5.93 8.79 0.95
CA ARG A 175 -7.13 7.96 0.75
C ARG A 175 -6.94 6.89 -0.34
N PRO A 176 -6.39 5.70 -0.01
CA PRO A 176 -6.63 4.52 -0.84
C PRO A 176 -8.14 4.14 -0.72
N CYS A 177 -8.76 3.84 -1.86
CA CYS A 177 -10.21 3.61 -2.04
C CYS A 177 -11.11 4.85 -1.85
N ALA A 178 -11.60 5.40 -2.96
CA ALA A 178 -12.77 6.27 -2.98
C ALA A 178 -14.05 5.40 -2.99
N GLY A 179 -15.00 5.70 -2.11
CA GLY A 179 -16.15 4.83 -1.81
C GLY A 179 -15.79 3.71 -0.82
N ARG A 180 -16.50 3.67 0.31
CA ARG A 180 -16.57 2.49 1.19
C ARG A 180 -18.01 2.03 1.12
N GLU A 181 -18.25 0.76 0.79
CA GLU A 181 -19.61 0.23 0.82
C GLU A 181 -20.14 0.22 2.25
N TRP A 182 -21.41 0.54 2.41
CA TRP A 182 -22.08 0.68 3.71
C TRP A 182 -21.93 -0.57 4.60
N TRP A 183 -21.84 -1.76 4.00
CA TRP A 183 -21.78 -3.06 4.69
C TRP A 183 -20.35 -3.50 5.09
N PHE A 184 -19.29 -2.81 4.66
CA PHE A 184 -17.91 -3.26 4.88
C PHE A 184 -17.55 -3.38 6.37
N ASP A 185 -17.88 -2.37 7.17
CA ASP A 185 -17.52 -2.33 8.60
C ASP A 185 -18.31 -3.38 9.39
N ASP A 186 -19.62 -3.50 9.12
CA ASP A 186 -20.50 -4.50 9.71
C ASP A 186 -19.97 -5.93 9.53
N MET A 187 -19.51 -6.28 8.31
CA MET A 187 -18.94 -7.60 8.03
C MET A 187 -17.58 -7.84 8.72
N THR A 188 -16.87 -6.80 9.20
CA THR A 188 -15.65 -7.00 10.03
C THR A 188 -15.92 -7.56 11.43
N SER A 189 -17.19 -7.67 11.81
CA SER A 189 -17.64 -8.31 13.06
C SER A 189 -17.73 -9.84 13.01
N LEU A 190 -17.58 -10.44 11.81
CA LEU A 190 -17.58 -11.90 11.62
C LEU A 190 -16.14 -12.46 11.70
N SER A 191 -16.01 -13.71 12.14
CA SER A 191 -14.73 -14.39 12.25
C SER A 191 -14.13 -14.77 10.87
N PRO A 192 -12.81 -15.02 10.77
CA PRO A 192 -12.16 -15.38 9.52
C PRO A 192 -12.77 -16.60 8.79
N PRO A 193 -13.07 -17.75 9.43
CA PRO A 193 -13.68 -18.88 8.73
C PRO A 193 -15.09 -18.57 8.21
N THR A 194 -15.86 -17.71 8.89
CA THR A 194 -17.16 -17.24 8.41
C THR A 194 -17.02 -16.39 7.15
N ILE A 195 -16.05 -15.47 7.10
CA ILE A 195 -15.76 -14.69 5.88
C ILE A 195 -15.21 -15.59 4.76
N GLU A 196 -14.39 -16.58 5.08
CA GLU A 196 -13.91 -17.57 4.13
C GLU A 196 -15.06 -18.41 3.53
N LYS A 197 -16.03 -18.83 4.36
CA LYS A 197 -17.28 -19.46 3.92
C LYS A 197 -18.11 -18.54 3.03
N VAL A 198 -18.24 -17.25 3.38
CA VAL A 198 -18.92 -16.24 2.54
C VAL A 198 -18.26 -16.17 1.16
N MET A 199 -16.93 -16.05 1.09
CA MET A 199 -16.22 -16.00 -0.20
C MET A 199 -16.41 -17.26 -1.05
N ARG A 200 -16.52 -18.45 -0.42
CA ARG A 200 -16.80 -19.72 -1.10
C ARG A 200 -18.24 -19.80 -1.65
N VAL A 201 -19.25 -19.46 -0.84
CA VAL A 201 -20.67 -19.46 -1.27
C VAL A 201 -20.90 -18.47 -2.41
N LEU A 202 -20.12 -17.38 -2.47
CA LEU A 202 -20.16 -16.39 -3.56
C LEU A 202 -19.36 -16.79 -4.82
N GLY A 203 -18.74 -17.97 -4.88
CA GLY A 203 -17.90 -18.38 -6.03
C GLY A 203 -16.75 -17.41 -6.31
N CYS A 204 -16.20 -16.82 -5.24
CA CYS A 204 -15.20 -15.76 -5.30
C CYS A 204 -13.99 -16.06 -4.39
N TYR A 205 -13.71 -17.34 -4.11
CA TYR A 205 -12.59 -17.76 -3.27
C TYR A 205 -11.34 -18.10 -4.12
N GLY A 206 -10.14 -17.83 -3.62
CA GLY A 206 -8.88 -18.07 -4.32
C GLY A 206 -8.84 -17.45 -5.72
N VAL A 207 -8.55 -18.29 -6.74
CA VAL A 207 -8.48 -17.91 -8.16
C VAL A 207 -9.78 -17.37 -8.75
N GLU A 208 -10.93 -17.62 -8.12
CA GLU A 208 -12.24 -17.28 -8.68
C GLU A 208 -12.59 -15.80 -8.45
N ASN A 209 -11.90 -15.13 -7.51
CA ASN A 209 -12.15 -13.74 -7.15
C ASN A 209 -11.86 -12.74 -8.29
N LYS A 210 -12.86 -12.52 -9.14
CA LYS A 210 -12.87 -11.51 -10.21
C LYS A 210 -13.54 -10.19 -9.79
N ASN A 211 -14.08 -10.12 -8.56
CA ASN A 211 -14.92 -9.02 -8.12
C ASN A 211 -14.09 -7.95 -7.37
N LEU A 212 -13.98 -6.75 -7.94
CA LEU A 212 -13.23 -5.65 -7.35
C LEU A 212 -13.82 -5.15 -6.02
N ILE A 213 -15.14 -5.20 -5.84
CA ILE A 213 -15.81 -4.78 -4.60
C ILE A 213 -15.46 -5.78 -3.48
N LEU A 214 -15.57 -7.09 -3.75
CA LEU A 214 -15.18 -8.12 -2.77
C LEU A 214 -13.67 -8.09 -2.50
N THR A 215 -12.83 -7.82 -3.51
CA THR A 215 -11.38 -7.63 -3.33
C THR A 215 -11.09 -6.44 -2.40
N ARG A 216 -11.78 -5.31 -2.58
CA ARG A 216 -11.67 -4.13 -1.69
C ARG A 216 -12.19 -4.43 -0.28
N PHE A 217 -13.26 -5.22 -0.15
CA PHE A 217 -13.75 -5.70 1.14
C PHE A 217 -12.70 -6.57 1.85
N LEU A 218 -12.08 -7.54 1.17
CA LEU A 218 -11.05 -8.38 1.78
C LEU A 218 -9.84 -7.56 2.25
N LEU A 219 -9.38 -6.59 1.45
CA LEU A 219 -8.29 -5.69 1.87
C LEU A 219 -8.67 -4.81 3.08
N HIS A 220 -9.95 -4.41 3.19
CA HIS A 220 -10.49 -3.74 4.37
C HIS A 220 -10.55 -4.67 5.59
N TYR A 221 -11.07 -5.89 5.42
CA TYR A 221 -11.19 -6.91 6.46
C TYR A 221 -9.83 -7.33 7.02
N LEU A 222 -8.86 -7.64 6.15
CA LEU A 222 -7.49 -8.01 6.53
C LEU A 222 -6.79 -6.86 7.28
N ARG A 223 -7.04 -5.61 6.88
CA ARG A 223 -6.58 -4.40 7.59
C ARG A 223 -7.26 -4.19 8.95
N ALA A 224 -8.49 -4.65 9.13
CA ALA A 224 -9.18 -4.62 10.42
C ALA A 224 -8.70 -5.75 11.34
N ALA A 225 -8.50 -6.96 10.80
CA ALA A 225 -7.98 -8.12 11.52
C ALA A 225 -6.54 -7.87 12.04
N THR A 226 -5.63 -7.41 11.18
CA THR A 226 -4.22 -7.08 11.54
C THR A 226 -4.06 -5.94 12.55
N ARG A 227 -5.16 -5.25 12.93
CA ARG A 227 -5.18 -4.22 13.97
C ARG A 227 -5.69 -4.70 15.32
N ARG A 228 -6.27 -5.91 15.40
CA ARG A 228 -6.66 -6.53 16.66
C ARG A 228 -5.39 -7.14 17.29
N PRO A 229 -5.13 -6.96 18.61
CA PRO A 229 -4.02 -7.65 19.25
C PRO A 229 -4.25 -9.17 19.21
N PRO A 230 -3.19 -10.00 19.12
CA PRO A 230 -3.32 -11.45 19.21
C PRO A 230 -3.94 -11.84 20.56
N ALA A 231 -4.84 -12.81 20.54
CA ALA A 231 -5.78 -13.10 21.62
C ALA A 231 -5.61 -14.53 22.12
N LEU A 232 -4.43 -14.76 22.72
CA LEU A 232 -3.95 -15.96 23.43
C LEU A 232 -5.00 -17.09 23.62
N CYS A 233 -5.23 -17.91 22.59
CA CYS A 233 -6.11 -19.09 22.64
C CYS A 233 -5.82 -20.07 21.47
N GLU A 234 -6.04 -21.37 21.69
CA GLU A 234 -5.68 -22.41 20.70
C GLU A 234 -6.43 -22.32 19.35
N GLY A 235 -7.57 -21.62 19.31
CA GLY A 235 -8.33 -21.36 18.07
C GLY A 235 -7.60 -20.46 17.06
N GLU A 236 -6.50 -19.80 17.44
CA GLU A 236 -5.75 -18.91 16.54
C GLU A 236 -5.22 -19.63 15.27
N ARG A 237 -4.94 -20.94 15.32
CA ARG A 237 -4.36 -21.67 14.17
C ARG A 237 -5.32 -21.80 12.98
N GLU A 238 -6.60 -22.04 13.23
CA GLU A 238 -7.62 -22.15 12.18
C GLU A 238 -8.01 -20.75 11.65
N GLY A 239 -8.14 -19.77 12.56
CA GLY A 239 -8.34 -18.37 12.19
C GLY A 239 -7.19 -17.80 11.34
N ALA A 240 -5.93 -18.13 11.66
CA ALA A 240 -4.77 -17.72 10.88
C ALA A 240 -4.71 -18.39 9.49
N ALA A 241 -5.07 -19.67 9.38
CA ALA A 241 -5.15 -20.37 8.11
C ALA A 241 -6.22 -19.75 7.18
N ALA A 242 -7.42 -19.47 7.72
CA ALA A 242 -8.47 -18.79 6.99
C ALA A 242 -8.05 -17.35 6.60
N LEU A 243 -7.40 -16.59 7.49
CA LEU A 243 -6.86 -15.26 7.17
C LEU A 243 -5.83 -15.30 6.04
N ALA A 244 -4.94 -16.29 6.01
CA ALA A 244 -3.97 -16.48 4.93
C ALA A 244 -4.67 -16.81 3.58
N GLY A 245 -5.66 -17.71 3.60
CA GLY A 245 -6.49 -18.02 2.42
C GLY A 245 -7.28 -16.80 1.89
N LEU A 246 -7.78 -15.95 2.79
CA LEU A 246 -8.39 -14.67 2.45
C LEU A 246 -7.38 -13.64 1.89
N ALA A 247 -6.14 -13.64 2.40
CA ALA A 247 -5.06 -12.80 1.86
C ALA A 247 -4.63 -13.23 0.45
N ASP A 248 -4.50 -14.53 0.20
CA ASP A 248 -4.29 -15.08 -1.14
C ASP A 248 -5.46 -14.72 -2.08
N THR A 249 -6.70 -14.92 -1.64
CA THR A 249 -7.93 -14.55 -2.39
C THR A 249 -7.96 -13.07 -2.75
N ALA A 250 -7.56 -12.18 -1.82
CA ALA A 250 -7.43 -10.75 -2.09
C ALA A 250 -6.36 -10.47 -3.16
N VAL A 251 -5.20 -11.12 -3.07
CA VAL A 251 -4.12 -10.94 -4.06
C VAL A 251 -4.47 -11.51 -5.43
N HIS A 252 -5.26 -12.57 -5.53
CA HIS A 252 -5.82 -13.03 -6.81
C HIS A 252 -6.68 -11.95 -7.48
N GLY A 253 -7.58 -11.31 -6.74
CA GLY A 253 -8.39 -10.20 -7.26
C GLY A 253 -7.55 -8.98 -7.63
N VAL A 254 -6.56 -8.63 -6.81
CA VAL A 254 -5.58 -7.57 -7.12
C VAL A 254 -4.76 -7.92 -8.38
N ALA A 255 -4.44 -9.19 -8.62
CA ALA A 255 -3.69 -9.60 -9.81
C ALA A 255 -4.51 -9.58 -11.10
N LEU A 256 -5.82 -9.80 -11.02
CA LEU A 256 -6.72 -9.76 -12.18
C LEU A 256 -7.10 -8.33 -12.60
N VAL A 257 -7.15 -7.38 -11.66
CA VAL A 257 -7.56 -5.96 -11.92
C VAL A 257 -6.43 -4.95 -11.66
N GLY A 258 -5.21 -5.43 -11.36
CA GLY A 258 -4.12 -4.62 -10.81
C GLY A 258 -3.67 -3.45 -11.70
N GLY A 259 -3.58 -3.68 -13.01
CA GLY A 259 -3.14 -2.67 -13.97
C GLY A 259 -4.12 -1.52 -14.23
N THR A 260 -5.35 -1.58 -13.70
CA THR A 260 -6.39 -0.56 -13.92
C THR A 260 -7.03 -0.03 -12.64
N ALA A 261 -7.20 -0.87 -11.60
CA ALA A 261 -7.88 -0.49 -10.36
C ALA A 261 -6.93 -0.08 -9.21
N PHE A 262 -5.64 -0.36 -9.31
CA PHE A 262 -4.66 -0.10 -8.24
C PHE A 262 -3.51 0.78 -8.75
N SER A 263 -3.18 1.84 -8.01
CA SER A 263 -1.95 2.60 -8.24
C SER A 263 -0.74 1.87 -7.66
N CYS A 264 0.48 2.19 -8.10
CA CYS A 264 1.71 1.58 -7.58
C CYS A 264 1.81 1.67 -6.04
N ARG A 265 1.60 2.87 -5.47
CA ARG A 265 1.51 3.09 -4.01
C ARG A 265 0.37 2.29 -3.34
N GLY A 266 -0.72 2.04 -4.07
CA GLY A 266 -1.78 1.12 -3.67
C GLY A 266 -1.32 -0.34 -3.57
N LEU A 267 -0.51 -0.83 -4.51
CA LEU A 267 0.06 -2.18 -4.46
C LEU A 267 1.05 -2.35 -3.30
N PHE A 268 1.91 -1.36 -3.03
CA PHE A 268 2.77 -1.36 -1.83
C PHE A 268 1.95 -1.34 -0.52
N TRP A 269 0.82 -0.62 -0.49
CA TRP A 269 -0.12 -0.65 0.64
C TRP A 269 -0.81 -2.01 0.81
N VAL A 270 -1.18 -2.68 -0.29
CA VAL A 270 -1.68 -4.06 -0.29
C VAL A 270 -0.64 -5.01 0.29
N LEU A 271 0.60 -4.98 -0.22
CA LEU A 271 1.72 -5.83 0.24
C LEU A 271 1.90 -5.73 1.76
N ARG A 272 1.89 -4.51 2.30
CA ARG A 272 2.04 -4.27 3.76
C ARG A 272 0.88 -4.83 4.60
N ILE A 273 -0.30 -5.05 4.03
CA ILE A 273 -1.42 -5.70 4.73
C ILE A 273 -1.31 -7.22 4.63
N VAL A 274 -1.06 -7.77 3.43
CA VAL A 274 -1.09 -9.22 3.22
C VAL A 274 0.16 -9.94 3.73
N SER A 275 1.33 -9.28 3.75
CA SER A 275 2.54 -9.85 4.36
C SER A 275 2.39 -10.06 5.87
N ALA A 276 1.65 -9.20 6.56
CA ALA A 276 1.37 -9.33 8.00
C ALA A 276 0.41 -10.50 8.35
N VAL A 277 -0.10 -11.21 7.33
CA VAL A 277 -1.09 -12.29 7.46
C VAL A 277 -0.55 -13.65 6.98
N GLY A 278 0.66 -13.69 6.41
CA GLY A 278 1.27 -14.94 5.95
C GLY A 278 0.91 -15.34 4.51
N LEU A 279 0.90 -14.38 3.58
CA LEU A 279 0.66 -14.61 2.14
C LEU A 279 1.52 -15.75 1.54
N SER A 280 0.90 -16.60 0.72
CA SER A 280 1.58 -17.70 0.01
C SER A 280 2.72 -17.21 -0.90
N ARG A 281 3.64 -18.13 -1.21
CA ARG A 281 4.74 -17.84 -2.15
C ARG A 281 4.23 -17.49 -3.55
N GLU A 282 3.19 -18.16 -4.04
CA GLU A 282 2.67 -17.92 -5.40
C GLU A 282 2.01 -16.54 -5.51
N CYS A 283 1.13 -16.19 -4.57
CA CYS A 283 0.51 -14.87 -4.54
C CYS A 283 1.53 -13.76 -4.30
N ARG A 284 2.57 -13.98 -3.49
CA ARG A 284 3.68 -13.02 -3.33
C ARG A 284 4.35 -12.72 -4.67
N HIS A 285 4.70 -13.74 -5.46
CA HIS A 285 5.29 -13.53 -6.79
C HIS A 285 4.32 -12.84 -7.76
N LYS A 286 3.02 -13.11 -7.69
CA LYS A 286 2.01 -12.39 -8.51
C LYS A 286 1.96 -10.91 -8.16
N LEU A 287 1.91 -10.56 -6.87
CA LEU A 287 1.89 -9.17 -6.42
C LEU A 287 3.19 -8.43 -6.75
N GLU A 288 4.34 -9.06 -6.49
CA GLU A 288 5.66 -8.53 -6.86
C GLU A 288 5.81 -8.32 -8.36
N ARG A 289 5.22 -9.19 -9.21
CA ARG A 289 5.23 -9.02 -10.66
C ARG A 289 4.49 -7.74 -11.08
N LEU A 290 3.31 -7.46 -10.51
CA LEU A 290 2.55 -6.22 -10.78
C LEU A 290 3.34 -4.98 -10.36
N MET A 291 3.93 -5.05 -9.15
CA MET A 291 4.71 -3.95 -8.58
C MET A 291 5.99 -3.67 -9.41
N GLY A 292 6.66 -4.72 -9.90
CA GLY A 292 7.80 -4.58 -10.81
C GLY A 292 7.42 -3.95 -12.15
N LEU A 293 6.31 -4.38 -12.76
CA LEU A 293 5.80 -3.79 -14.01
C LEU A 293 5.42 -2.31 -13.88
N MET A 294 5.12 -1.82 -12.66
CA MET A 294 4.77 -0.43 -12.35
C MET A 294 5.89 0.33 -11.61
N LEU A 295 7.13 -0.20 -11.55
CA LEU A 295 8.21 0.35 -10.72
C LEU A 295 8.60 1.79 -11.14
N ASP A 296 8.39 2.17 -12.40
CA ASP A 296 8.58 3.54 -12.87
C ASP A 296 7.56 4.54 -12.29
N GLN A 297 6.49 4.08 -11.64
CA GLN A 297 5.50 4.91 -10.96
C GLN A 297 5.74 5.03 -9.44
N ALA A 298 6.69 4.25 -8.88
CA ALA A 298 6.97 4.25 -7.44
C ALA A 298 7.72 5.51 -6.96
N THR A 299 7.54 5.85 -5.69
CA THR A 299 8.39 6.83 -4.97
C THR A 299 9.41 6.13 -4.08
N LEU A 300 10.38 6.88 -3.53
CA LEU A 300 11.37 6.32 -2.59
C LEU A 300 10.65 5.70 -1.37
N ASP A 301 9.72 6.43 -0.76
CA ASP A 301 8.92 6.01 0.40
C ASP A 301 8.19 4.67 0.17
N ASP A 302 7.80 4.36 -1.07
CA ASP A 302 7.12 3.11 -1.40
C ASP A 302 8.11 1.92 -1.32
N LEU A 303 9.37 2.11 -1.73
CA LEU A 303 10.43 1.09 -1.67
C LEU A 303 10.96 0.83 -0.24
N LEU A 304 10.69 1.71 0.72
CA LEU A 304 11.12 1.59 2.13
C LEU A 304 10.23 0.61 2.92
N VAL A 305 10.17 -0.63 2.46
CA VAL A 305 9.51 -1.76 3.12
C VAL A 305 10.48 -2.40 4.11
N SER A 306 10.06 -2.61 5.36
CA SER A 306 10.87 -3.25 6.40
C SER A 306 11.16 -4.73 6.09
N GLY A 307 12.34 -5.23 6.47
CA GLY A 307 12.74 -6.62 6.26
C GLY A 307 12.57 -7.52 7.48
N ASP A 308 12.20 -8.80 7.26
CA ASP A 308 12.23 -9.86 8.29
C ASP A 308 13.66 -10.32 8.61
N ASP A 309 14.60 -10.24 7.66
CA ASP A 309 15.97 -10.78 7.75
C ASP A 309 16.90 -10.01 8.73
N GLY A 310 16.36 -9.22 9.66
CA GLY A 310 17.14 -8.45 10.65
C GLY A 310 17.89 -7.22 10.12
N GLY A 311 17.65 -6.82 8.86
CA GLY A 311 18.07 -5.53 8.31
C GLY A 311 16.91 -4.53 8.25
N VAL A 312 17.19 -3.22 8.17
CA VAL A 312 16.13 -2.19 8.28
C VAL A 312 15.11 -2.28 7.15
N TYR A 313 15.54 -2.68 5.95
CA TYR A 313 14.72 -2.73 4.73
C TYR A 313 14.84 -4.08 3.98
N ASP A 314 13.76 -4.52 3.33
CA ASP A 314 13.77 -5.68 2.42
C ASP A 314 14.40 -5.32 1.07
N VAL A 315 15.74 -5.24 1.06
CA VAL A 315 16.54 -5.12 -0.16
C VAL A 315 16.28 -6.26 -1.14
N ASN A 316 15.92 -7.46 -0.65
CA ASN A 316 15.64 -8.60 -1.53
C ASN A 316 14.33 -8.38 -2.32
N LEU A 317 13.31 -7.73 -1.74
CA LEU A 317 12.10 -7.32 -2.45
C LEU A 317 12.44 -6.36 -3.58
N VAL A 318 13.15 -5.26 -3.30
CA VAL A 318 13.51 -4.28 -4.34
C VAL A 318 14.30 -4.93 -5.47
N MET A 319 15.21 -5.85 -5.16
CA MET A 319 15.91 -6.67 -6.16
C MET A 319 14.99 -7.55 -7.01
N ARG A 320 13.90 -8.11 -6.45
CA ARG A 320 12.89 -8.86 -7.22
C ARG A 320 12.08 -7.93 -8.13
N LEU A 321 11.68 -6.76 -7.63
CA LEU A 321 10.93 -5.76 -8.41
C LEU A 321 11.75 -5.22 -9.59
N VAL A 322 13.02 -4.87 -9.38
CA VAL A 322 13.91 -4.37 -10.44
C VAL A 322 14.13 -5.43 -11.53
N ARG A 323 14.35 -6.69 -11.16
CA ARG A 323 14.49 -7.80 -12.13
C ARG A 323 13.25 -7.97 -13.02
N VAL A 324 12.04 -7.87 -12.43
CA VAL A 324 10.79 -7.91 -13.22
C VAL A 324 10.69 -6.69 -14.15
N PHE A 325 11.06 -5.50 -13.66
CA PHE A 325 11.02 -4.28 -14.48
C PHE A 325 11.97 -4.38 -15.69
N VAL A 326 13.23 -4.75 -15.46
CA VAL A 326 14.24 -4.89 -16.54
C VAL A 326 13.79 -5.91 -17.58
N ALA A 327 13.39 -7.12 -17.17
CA ALA A 327 12.89 -8.15 -18.08
C ALA A 327 11.57 -7.78 -18.81
N SER A 328 10.90 -6.70 -18.42
CA SER A 328 9.72 -6.16 -19.13
C SER A 328 10.06 -5.04 -20.13
N GLU A 329 11.28 -4.52 -20.09
CA GLU A 329 11.77 -3.43 -20.96
C GLU A 329 12.83 -3.92 -21.96
N GLU A 330 13.40 -5.12 -21.79
CA GLU A 330 14.29 -5.77 -22.77
C GLU A 330 13.59 -6.10 -24.10
N GLU A 331 12.26 -6.15 -24.12
CA GLU A 331 11.41 -6.27 -25.33
C GLU A 331 11.30 -4.94 -26.13
N ALA A 332 11.96 -3.85 -25.70
CA ALA A 332 11.89 -2.54 -26.34
C ALA A 332 13.26 -2.06 -26.87
N ASP A 333 13.37 -1.84 -28.19
CA ASP A 333 14.59 -1.48 -28.94
C ASP A 333 15.32 -0.19 -28.50
N ALA A 334 14.82 0.57 -27.53
CA ALA A 334 15.44 1.83 -27.09
C ALA A 334 15.27 2.07 -25.57
N PRO A 335 16.29 2.63 -24.89
CA PRO A 335 16.23 2.89 -23.45
C PRO A 335 15.16 3.93 -23.13
N SER A 336 14.04 3.46 -22.58
CA SER A 336 12.85 4.26 -22.38
C SER A 336 13.04 5.36 -21.33
N GLN A 337 12.10 6.31 -21.29
CA GLN A 337 12.03 7.28 -20.19
C GLN A 337 11.68 6.60 -18.84
N ARG A 338 11.02 5.43 -18.87
CA ARG A 338 10.70 4.61 -17.69
C ARG A 338 11.98 4.03 -17.08
N MET A 339 12.83 3.42 -17.91
CA MET A 339 14.13 2.86 -17.50
C MET A 339 15.03 3.91 -16.82
N ARG A 340 15.15 5.10 -17.41
CA ARG A 340 15.88 6.24 -16.77
C ARG A 340 15.24 6.72 -15.47
N LYS A 341 13.91 6.64 -15.34
CA LYS A 341 13.18 7.03 -14.13
C LYS A 341 13.41 6.01 -13.00
N VAL A 342 13.44 4.72 -13.33
CA VAL A 342 13.81 3.64 -12.39
C VAL A 342 15.29 3.74 -11.99
N GLY A 343 16.21 4.05 -12.92
CA GLY A 343 17.61 4.36 -12.58
C GLY A 343 17.75 5.42 -11.50
N ARG A 344 17.10 6.58 -11.69
CA ARG A 344 17.06 7.67 -10.69
C ARG A 344 16.29 7.34 -9.41
N LEU A 345 15.52 6.26 -9.36
CA LEU A 345 14.84 5.77 -8.16
C LEU A 345 15.75 4.80 -7.40
N VAL A 346 16.37 3.85 -8.09
CA VAL A 346 17.33 2.88 -7.52
C VAL A 346 18.56 3.59 -6.96
N ASP A 347 19.09 4.60 -7.66
CA ASP A 347 20.25 5.36 -7.16
C ASP A 347 19.92 6.21 -5.91
N LYS A 348 18.64 6.60 -5.72
CA LYS A 348 18.18 7.22 -4.47
C LYS A 348 18.02 6.19 -3.37
N TYR A 349 17.40 5.06 -3.67
CA TYR A 349 17.22 3.94 -2.73
C TYR A 349 18.56 3.41 -2.22
N LEU A 350 19.55 3.25 -3.12
CA LEU A 350 20.91 2.86 -2.76
C LEU A 350 21.51 3.84 -1.74
N GLY A 351 21.36 5.15 -1.95
CA GLY A 351 21.82 6.18 -1.01
C GLY A 351 21.08 6.17 0.34
N GLU A 352 19.81 5.78 0.36
CA GLU A 352 18.99 5.68 1.60
C GLU A 352 19.34 4.43 2.42
N ILE A 353 19.74 3.32 1.78
CA ILE A 353 20.20 2.10 2.48
C ILE A 353 21.68 2.15 2.84
N SER A 354 22.50 3.00 2.21
CA SER A 354 23.95 3.13 2.50
C SER A 354 24.32 3.33 3.98
N PRO A 355 23.54 4.06 4.82
CA PRO A 355 23.85 4.20 6.24
C PRO A 355 23.57 2.94 7.10
N ASP A 356 22.82 1.96 6.62
CA ASP A 356 22.44 0.77 7.41
C ASP A 356 23.65 -0.13 7.65
N HIS A 357 24.14 -0.18 8.90
CA HIS A 357 25.24 -1.07 9.32
C HIS A 357 24.94 -2.58 9.17
N GLY A 358 23.68 -2.96 8.95
CA GLY A 358 23.27 -4.32 8.59
C GLY A 358 23.43 -4.64 7.09
N LEU A 359 23.68 -3.64 6.24
CA LEU A 359 23.78 -3.81 4.79
C LEU A 359 25.13 -4.44 4.39
N LYS A 360 25.11 -5.73 4.10
CA LYS A 360 26.29 -6.45 3.58
C LYS A 360 26.71 -5.93 2.20
N VAL A 361 28.02 -5.88 1.95
CA VAL A 361 28.67 -5.50 0.67
C VAL A 361 28.01 -6.16 -0.55
N SER A 362 27.67 -7.44 -0.45
CA SER A 362 27.00 -8.20 -1.52
C SER A 362 25.58 -7.74 -1.82
N LYS A 363 24.82 -7.24 -0.82
CA LYS A 363 23.50 -6.62 -1.03
C LYS A 363 23.65 -5.22 -1.66
N PHE A 364 24.63 -4.42 -1.22
CA PHE A 364 24.93 -3.11 -1.82
C PHE A 364 25.28 -3.24 -3.31
N LEU A 365 26.25 -4.09 -3.64
CA LEU A 365 26.68 -4.36 -5.03
C LEU A 365 25.52 -4.86 -5.89
N ALA A 366 24.74 -5.82 -5.39
CA ALA A 366 23.59 -6.35 -6.13
C ALA A 366 22.57 -5.26 -6.52
N VAL A 367 22.33 -4.26 -5.67
CA VAL A 367 21.45 -3.12 -5.99
C VAL A 367 22.12 -2.15 -6.98
N ALA A 368 23.40 -1.82 -6.79
CA ALA A 368 24.12 -0.93 -7.71
C ALA A 368 24.17 -1.51 -9.14
N GLU A 369 24.45 -2.81 -9.26
CA GLU A 369 24.57 -3.57 -10.51
C GLU A 369 23.23 -4.13 -11.03
N SER A 370 22.09 -3.81 -10.37
CA SER A 370 20.76 -4.33 -10.72
C SER A 370 20.16 -3.81 -12.04
N LEU A 371 20.75 -2.77 -12.62
CA LEU A 371 20.26 -2.07 -13.81
C LEU A 371 21.33 -1.99 -14.90
N PRO A 372 20.95 -2.08 -16.19
CA PRO A 372 21.88 -1.91 -17.29
C PRO A 372 22.38 -0.47 -17.37
N ASP A 373 23.57 -0.30 -17.96
CA ASP A 373 24.21 1.00 -18.12
C ASP A 373 23.35 2.03 -18.87
N SER A 374 22.42 1.57 -19.72
CA SER A 374 21.46 2.40 -20.45
C SER A 374 20.39 3.06 -19.57
N ALA A 375 20.21 2.60 -18.32
CA ALA A 375 19.32 3.21 -17.33
C ALA A 375 19.90 4.47 -16.67
N ARG A 376 21.22 4.70 -16.79
CA ARG A 376 21.93 5.80 -16.12
C ARG A 376 22.53 6.78 -17.13
N ASP A 377 22.08 8.03 -17.03
CA ASP A 377 22.63 9.16 -17.77
C ASP A 377 24.01 9.57 -17.19
N CYS A 378 24.19 9.48 -15.86
CA CYS A 378 25.48 9.56 -15.16
C CYS A 378 25.52 8.62 -13.94
N TYR A 379 26.71 8.35 -13.40
CA TYR A 379 26.93 7.47 -12.23
C TYR A 379 27.10 8.21 -10.89
N ASP A 380 26.99 9.54 -10.89
CA ASP A 380 27.21 10.40 -9.71
C ASP A 380 26.31 10.02 -8.51
N GLY A 381 25.08 9.54 -8.76
CA GLY A 381 24.17 9.05 -7.73
C GLY A 381 24.69 7.81 -7.02
N VAL A 382 25.20 6.84 -7.80
CA VAL A 382 25.85 5.61 -7.29
C VAL A 382 27.15 5.95 -6.56
N TYR A 383 27.97 6.88 -7.08
CA TYR A 383 29.18 7.35 -6.40
C TYR A 383 28.87 7.97 -5.04
N ARG A 384 27.86 8.84 -4.95
CA ARG A 384 27.44 9.45 -3.68
C ARG A 384 26.93 8.41 -2.69
N ALA A 385 26.16 7.42 -3.15
CA ALA A 385 25.71 6.33 -2.29
C ALA A 385 26.90 5.46 -1.80
N LEU A 386 27.88 5.19 -2.66
CA LEU A 386 29.11 4.47 -2.30
C LEU A 386 29.92 5.24 -1.24
N ASP A 387 30.09 6.55 -1.38
CA ASP A 387 30.84 7.32 -0.38
C ASP A 387 30.15 7.33 0.99
N ILE A 388 28.81 7.44 1.02
CA ILE A 388 28.02 7.28 2.26
C ILE A 388 28.21 5.88 2.86
N TYR A 389 28.23 4.82 2.03
CA TYR A 389 28.44 3.44 2.49
C TYR A 389 29.86 3.23 3.05
N LEU A 390 30.88 3.83 2.42
CA LEU A 390 32.26 3.82 2.89
C LEU A 390 32.47 4.69 4.15
N GLU A 391 31.59 5.66 4.42
CA GLU A 391 31.55 6.44 5.66
C GLU A 391 30.92 5.66 6.81
N SER A 392 29.78 4.98 6.57
CA SER A 392 29.06 4.18 7.57
C SER A 392 29.73 2.84 7.89
N HIS A 393 30.61 2.33 7.02
CA HIS A 393 31.31 1.04 7.18
C HIS A 393 32.84 1.17 7.23
N PRO A 394 33.41 1.84 8.26
CA PRO A 394 34.87 2.08 8.35
C PRO A 394 35.71 0.80 8.48
N VAL A 395 35.10 -0.33 8.88
CA VAL A 395 35.75 -1.63 9.13
C VAL A 395 36.09 -2.39 7.83
N LEU A 396 35.55 -1.98 6.67
CA LEU A 396 35.78 -2.66 5.39
C LEU A 396 37.27 -2.77 5.03
N SER A 397 37.67 -3.95 4.53
CA SER A 397 39.01 -4.22 4.02
C SER A 397 39.32 -3.47 2.72
N LEU A 398 40.59 -3.39 2.34
CA LEU A 398 41.01 -2.78 1.07
C LEU A 398 40.43 -3.52 -0.16
N GLU A 399 40.26 -4.84 -0.07
CA GLU A 399 39.70 -5.68 -1.14
C GLU A 399 38.19 -5.45 -1.31
N GLU A 400 37.45 -5.33 -0.21
CA GLU A 400 36.02 -4.97 -0.24
C GLU A 400 35.82 -3.58 -0.82
N ARG A 401 36.60 -2.58 -0.39
CA ARG A 401 36.58 -1.21 -0.95
C ARG A 401 36.89 -1.21 -2.45
N THR A 402 37.89 -1.99 -2.88
CA THR A 402 38.25 -2.14 -4.30
C THR A 402 37.13 -2.80 -5.10
N THR A 403 36.46 -3.80 -4.52
CA THR A 403 35.32 -4.51 -5.14
C THR A 403 34.10 -3.60 -5.24
N LEU A 404 33.77 -2.85 -4.18
CA LEU A 404 32.70 -1.85 -4.14
C LEU A 404 32.86 -0.78 -5.23
N CYS A 405 34.08 -0.32 -5.49
CA CYS A 405 34.32 0.67 -6.55
C CYS A 405 34.05 0.14 -7.98
N ARG A 406 33.96 -1.18 -8.20
CA ARG A 406 33.70 -1.76 -9.54
C ARG A 406 32.30 -1.46 -10.08
N CYS A 407 31.33 -1.15 -9.22
CA CYS A 407 29.97 -0.81 -9.64
C CYS A 407 29.84 0.61 -10.24
N LEU A 408 30.95 1.33 -10.45
CA LEU A 408 30.97 2.66 -11.07
C LEU A 408 31.49 2.59 -12.51
N ASN A 409 30.68 2.97 -13.48
CA ASN A 409 31.19 3.31 -14.81
C ASN A 409 31.86 4.70 -14.76
N TYR A 410 33.20 4.74 -14.72
CA TYR A 410 33.96 5.99 -14.67
C TYR A 410 33.78 6.87 -15.91
N GLU A 411 33.48 6.31 -17.08
CA GLU A 411 33.17 7.07 -18.30
C GLU A 411 31.85 7.85 -18.15
N LYS A 412 30.97 7.41 -17.25
CA LYS A 412 29.68 8.07 -16.94
C LYS A 412 29.69 8.90 -15.66
N LEU A 413 30.83 9.09 -14.99
CA LEU A 413 30.96 10.10 -13.93
C LEU A 413 31.13 11.50 -14.54
N THR A 414 30.55 12.51 -13.90
CA THR A 414 30.87 13.92 -14.20
C THR A 414 32.28 14.28 -13.73
N LEU A 415 32.81 15.40 -14.25
CA LEU A 415 34.14 15.88 -13.90
C LEU A 415 34.28 16.18 -12.40
N GLU A 416 33.25 16.75 -11.76
CA GLU A 416 33.28 17.06 -10.32
C GLU A 416 33.18 15.79 -9.47
N ALA A 417 32.28 14.87 -9.80
CA ALA A 417 32.21 13.56 -9.13
C ALA A 417 33.55 12.79 -9.24
N CYS A 418 34.21 12.84 -10.40
CA CYS A 418 35.53 12.22 -10.58
C CYS A 418 36.66 12.94 -9.82
N LYS A 419 36.64 14.27 -9.73
CA LYS A 419 37.58 15.04 -8.88
C LYS A 419 37.42 14.69 -7.41
N ASP A 420 36.19 14.54 -6.93
CA ASP A 420 35.92 14.26 -5.53
C ASP A 420 36.23 12.79 -5.19
N LEU A 421 35.92 11.85 -6.09
CA LEU A 421 36.38 10.45 -6.03
C LEU A 421 37.91 10.40 -5.89
N ALA A 422 38.65 11.17 -6.69
CA ALA A 422 40.11 11.19 -6.64
C ALA A 422 40.72 11.84 -5.39
N LYS A 423 39.98 12.72 -4.68
CA LYS A 423 40.39 13.29 -3.38
C LYS A 423 40.05 12.35 -2.20
N ASN A 424 39.16 11.39 -2.40
CA ASN A 424 38.55 10.63 -1.33
C ASN A 424 39.50 9.58 -0.75
N ARG A 425 40.00 9.83 0.47
CA ARG A 425 40.93 8.94 1.18
C ARG A 425 40.34 7.57 1.54
N ARG A 426 39.02 7.36 1.42
CA ARG A 426 38.37 6.05 1.62
C ARG A 426 38.57 5.13 0.41
N ILE A 427 38.87 5.67 -0.76
CA ILE A 427 38.93 4.97 -2.04
C ILE A 427 40.36 4.48 -2.33
N PRO A 428 40.55 3.25 -2.85
CA PRO A 428 41.88 2.73 -3.17
C PRO A 428 42.62 3.61 -4.22
N PRO A 429 43.92 3.93 -4.05
CA PRO A 429 44.63 4.82 -4.97
C PRO A 429 44.62 4.36 -6.44
N GLY A 430 44.66 3.05 -6.71
CA GLY A 430 44.57 2.52 -8.07
C GLY A 430 43.23 2.83 -8.76
N VAL A 431 42.12 2.82 -8.00
CA VAL A 431 40.79 3.21 -8.49
C VAL A 431 40.76 4.71 -8.82
N ALA A 432 41.32 5.56 -7.95
CA ALA A 432 41.39 7.00 -8.19
C ALA A 432 42.18 7.34 -9.48
N VAL A 433 43.30 6.65 -9.72
CA VAL A 433 44.08 6.80 -10.96
C VAL A 433 43.29 6.32 -12.18
N GLN A 434 42.62 5.17 -12.10
CA GLN A 434 41.79 4.64 -13.19
C GLN A 434 40.63 5.59 -13.55
N ALA A 435 39.97 6.17 -12.55
CA ALA A 435 38.89 7.13 -12.75
C ALA A 435 39.38 8.42 -13.43
N LEU A 436 40.53 8.96 -13.01
CA LEU A 436 41.12 10.15 -13.64
C LEU A 436 41.53 9.89 -15.10
N ALA A 437 42.10 8.72 -15.40
CA ALA A 437 42.51 8.36 -16.75
C ALA A 437 41.31 8.33 -17.73
N SER A 438 40.15 7.82 -17.31
CA SER A 438 38.95 7.77 -18.17
C SER A 438 38.44 9.16 -18.58
N GLN A 439 38.64 10.18 -17.74
CA GLN A 439 38.26 11.56 -18.04
C GLN A 439 39.28 12.25 -18.95
N GLN A 440 40.59 11.94 -18.82
CA GLN A 440 41.63 12.47 -19.71
C GLN A 440 41.42 12.03 -21.16
N CYS A 441 41.00 10.78 -21.38
CA CYS A 441 40.66 10.27 -22.72
C CYS A 441 39.53 11.07 -23.39
N LYS A 442 38.49 11.49 -22.65
CA LYS A 442 37.39 12.31 -23.20
C LYS A 442 37.88 13.68 -23.72
N LEU A 443 38.78 14.31 -22.97
CA LEU A 443 39.32 15.62 -23.31
C LEU A 443 40.16 15.55 -24.59
N HIS A 444 41.03 14.55 -24.71
CA HIS A 444 41.85 14.34 -25.91
C HIS A 444 41.06 13.98 -27.19
N ILE A 445 39.82 13.48 -27.07
CA ILE A 445 38.95 13.19 -28.21
C ILE A 445 38.16 14.44 -28.65
N SER A 446 38.06 15.48 -27.80
CA SER A 446 37.30 16.70 -28.08
C SER A 446 38.11 17.86 -28.66
N GLU A 447 39.42 17.70 -28.90
CA GLU A 447 40.24 18.70 -29.60
C GLU A 447 40.26 18.46 -31.12
N PRO A 448 39.63 19.33 -31.95
CA PRO A 448 39.93 19.40 -33.37
C PRO A 448 41.32 20.05 -33.56
N GLY A 449 42.35 19.21 -33.64
CA GLY A 449 43.76 19.64 -33.67
C GLY A 449 44.06 20.71 -34.74
N PRO A 450 44.72 21.83 -34.38
CA PRO A 450 44.88 22.96 -35.29
C PRO A 450 45.98 22.74 -36.35
N GLY A 451 45.60 22.80 -37.63
CA GLY A 451 46.40 23.45 -38.67
C GLY A 451 47.76 22.85 -39.04
N ALA A 452 47.85 21.54 -39.32
CA ALA A 452 49.02 20.96 -40.00
C ALA A 452 49.05 21.37 -41.50
N ALA A 453 49.52 22.57 -41.80
CA ALA A 453 49.63 23.09 -43.17
C ALA A 453 50.82 22.45 -43.92
N ALA A 454 50.53 21.47 -44.78
CA ALA A 454 51.51 20.87 -45.69
C ALA A 454 51.50 21.59 -47.07
N PRO A 455 52.63 22.12 -47.55
CA PRO A 455 52.71 22.68 -48.91
C PRO A 455 52.73 21.56 -49.95
N ALA A 456 52.10 21.80 -51.11
CA ALA A 456 51.98 20.82 -52.18
C ALA A 456 52.98 21.06 -53.33
N THR A 457 53.25 19.99 -54.09
CA THR A 457 54.19 19.88 -55.23
C THR A 457 55.68 19.91 -54.83
N LYS A 458 56.57 19.16 -55.50
CA LYS A 458 56.49 18.52 -56.84
C LYS A 458 57.31 17.21 -56.86
N GLU A 459 57.16 16.42 -57.94
CA GLU A 459 57.97 15.22 -58.28
C GLU A 459 57.81 13.97 -57.38
N ARG A 460 57.89 12.72 -57.87
CA ARG A 460 57.80 12.15 -59.25
C ARG A 460 57.41 10.66 -59.14
N ARG A 461 56.49 10.15 -59.97
CA ARG A 461 56.15 8.70 -60.02
C ARG A 461 57.28 7.85 -60.66
N PRO A 462 57.32 6.55 -60.38
CA PRO A 462 56.80 5.58 -61.36
C PRO A 462 55.66 4.68 -60.85
N ASP A 463 54.88 4.16 -61.80
CA ASP A 463 53.87 3.08 -61.63
C ASP A 463 54.47 1.71 -62.08
N PRO A 464 53.71 0.63 -62.37
CA PRO A 464 53.10 -0.28 -61.38
C PRO A 464 53.35 -1.79 -61.67
N SER A 465 52.94 -2.70 -60.77
CA SER A 465 52.75 -4.15 -61.11
C SER A 465 51.72 -4.88 -60.20
N ALA A 466 51.18 -6.00 -60.71
CA ALA A 466 50.01 -6.80 -60.25
C ALA A 466 49.85 -7.08 -58.73
N CYS A 467 48.65 -7.16 -58.13
CA CYS A 467 47.52 -8.13 -58.30
C CYS A 467 47.87 -9.59 -57.94
N SER A 468 47.02 -10.39 -57.26
CA SER A 468 45.62 -10.27 -56.73
C SER A 468 45.49 -11.17 -55.46
N GLN A 469 44.39 -11.36 -54.70
CA GLN A 469 42.92 -11.33 -54.87
C GLN A 469 42.24 -10.56 -53.69
N SER A 470 40.91 -10.31 -53.54
CA SER A 470 39.61 -10.96 -53.88
C SER A 470 39.13 -12.02 -52.85
N GLN A 471 37.85 -12.05 -52.38
CA GLN A 471 36.62 -11.35 -52.82
C GLN A 471 35.59 -11.10 -51.68
N THR A 472 34.56 -10.27 -51.95
CA THR A 472 33.31 -10.13 -51.16
C THR A 472 32.11 -10.49 -52.06
N PRO A 473 30.83 -10.50 -51.57
CA PRO A 473 30.03 -9.27 -51.74
C PRO A 473 28.88 -9.03 -50.72
N ARG A 474 28.49 -7.75 -50.54
CA ARG A 474 27.13 -7.34 -50.11
C ARG A 474 26.42 -6.65 -51.28
N ARG A 475 25.14 -7.00 -51.51
CA ARG A 475 24.35 -6.51 -52.66
C ARG A 475 23.55 -5.25 -52.30
N ARG A 476 23.57 -4.24 -53.17
CA ARG A 476 22.59 -3.11 -53.17
C ARG A 476 21.87 -3.08 -54.52
N VAL A 477 20.64 -2.58 -54.52
CA VAL A 477 19.83 -2.25 -55.71
C VAL A 477 19.36 -0.80 -55.57
N ALA A 478 19.07 -0.11 -56.68
CA ALA A 478 18.99 1.35 -56.73
C ALA A 478 17.65 1.91 -57.24
N ARG A 479 17.31 3.10 -56.71
CA ARG A 479 16.62 4.26 -57.33
C ARG A 479 15.44 4.03 -58.30
N ARG A 480 14.36 4.78 -58.05
CA ARG A 480 13.77 5.68 -59.07
C ARG A 480 13.27 6.98 -58.41
N ALA A 481 13.08 8.04 -59.19
CA ALA A 481 12.64 9.36 -58.74
C ALA A 481 11.92 10.13 -59.87
N THR A 482 11.04 11.08 -59.52
CA THR A 482 10.47 12.10 -60.42
C THR A 482 9.87 13.29 -59.63
N ARG A 483 10.19 14.52 -60.09
CA ARG A 483 9.42 15.80 -60.08
C ARG A 483 8.55 16.17 -58.86
N SER A 484 8.70 17.30 -58.16
CA SER A 484 8.91 18.73 -58.51
C SER A 484 7.64 19.54 -58.83
N VAL A 485 7.22 20.38 -57.88
CA VAL A 485 6.44 21.63 -58.04
C VAL A 485 6.99 22.65 -57.00
N ASP A 486 6.63 23.94 -57.09
CA ASP A 486 7.48 25.05 -56.62
C ASP A 486 6.71 26.15 -55.83
N LEU A 487 7.48 27.06 -55.22
CA LEU A 487 7.16 28.40 -54.67
C LEU A 487 6.41 28.55 -53.32
N GLY A 488 6.98 29.45 -52.48
CA GLY A 488 6.36 30.10 -51.31
C GLY A 488 6.91 29.63 -49.95
N GLY A 489 7.45 30.48 -49.06
CA GLY A 489 7.77 31.91 -49.16
C GLY A 489 8.18 32.49 -47.79
N CYS A 490 9.31 33.20 -47.68
CA CYS A 490 9.92 33.51 -46.38
C CYS A 490 9.34 34.74 -45.65
N ARG A 491 8.84 34.54 -44.41
CA ARG A 491 8.78 35.51 -43.30
C ARG A 491 8.85 34.74 -41.96
N GLY A 492 9.39 35.27 -40.86
CA GLY A 492 10.14 36.52 -40.73
C GLY A 492 10.07 37.21 -39.36
N GLY A 493 10.58 36.57 -38.29
CA GLY A 493 10.84 37.19 -36.98
C GLY A 493 9.64 37.34 -36.02
N GLY A 494 9.94 37.42 -34.71
CA GLY A 494 8.96 37.76 -33.65
C GLY A 494 8.68 36.68 -32.60
N GLY A 495 9.71 36.14 -31.92
CA GLY A 495 9.54 35.16 -30.82
C GLY A 495 10.09 35.62 -29.46
N ASP A 496 11.28 36.21 -29.44
CA ASP A 496 12.07 36.37 -28.21
C ASP A 496 11.57 37.46 -27.24
N ASP A 497 10.84 38.48 -27.72
CA ASP A 497 10.41 39.60 -26.87
C ASP A 497 9.21 39.27 -25.97
N ASP A 498 8.29 38.39 -26.41
CA ASP A 498 7.15 37.95 -25.58
C ASP A 498 7.61 37.09 -24.38
N GLU A 499 8.56 36.18 -24.60
CA GLU A 499 9.11 35.32 -23.53
C GLU A 499 9.93 36.15 -22.53
N LYS A 500 10.60 37.20 -23.02
CA LYS A 500 11.36 38.18 -22.24
C LYS A 500 10.47 39.10 -21.39
N GLU A 501 9.33 39.56 -21.91
CA GLU A 501 8.33 40.27 -21.09
C GLU A 501 7.68 39.32 -20.05
N LEU A 502 7.37 38.08 -20.42
CA LEU A 502 6.84 37.08 -19.46
C LEU A 502 7.83 36.80 -18.31
N LEU A 503 9.13 36.69 -18.60
CA LEU A 503 10.18 36.58 -17.58
C LEU A 503 10.25 37.83 -16.70
N ARG A 504 10.15 39.03 -17.29
CA ARG A 504 10.19 40.32 -16.58
C ARG A 504 9.01 40.47 -15.59
N LEU A 505 7.80 40.15 -16.04
CA LEU A 505 6.58 40.16 -15.22
C LEU A 505 6.66 39.15 -14.06
N ASN A 506 7.23 37.97 -14.28
CA ASN A 506 7.46 37.00 -13.21
C ASN A 506 8.51 37.49 -12.19
N LEU A 507 9.59 38.13 -12.65
CA LEU A 507 10.60 38.73 -11.77
C LEU A 507 10.00 39.85 -10.90
N GLN A 508 9.19 40.73 -11.48
CA GLN A 508 8.49 41.79 -10.76
C GLN A 508 7.47 41.22 -9.74
N ARG A 509 6.74 40.16 -10.10
CA ARG A 509 5.85 39.42 -9.20
C ARG A 509 6.61 38.76 -8.03
N MET A 510 7.81 38.23 -8.27
CA MET A 510 8.67 37.72 -7.19
C MET A 510 9.12 38.85 -6.25
N GLN A 511 9.59 39.98 -6.80
CA GLN A 511 10.01 41.14 -6.00
C GLN A 511 8.89 41.68 -5.09
N SER A 512 7.66 41.79 -5.61
CA SER A 512 6.51 42.21 -4.78
C SER A 512 6.29 41.29 -3.58
N ARG A 513 6.38 39.97 -3.77
CA ARG A 513 6.22 38.98 -2.69
C ARG A 513 7.36 39.03 -1.67
N VAL A 514 8.58 39.38 -2.07
CA VAL A 514 9.69 39.60 -1.12
C VAL A 514 9.41 40.82 -0.24
N VAL A 515 8.93 41.93 -0.81
CA VAL A 515 8.58 43.15 -0.04
C VAL A 515 7.42 42.89 0.94
N GLU A 516 6.43 42.08 0.57
CA GLU A 516 5.36 41.62 1.46
C GLU A 516 5.89 40.77 2.62
N LEU A 517 6.76 39.80 2.34
CA LEU A 517 7.39 38.95 3.35
C LEU A 517 8.28 39.76 4.30
N GLU A 518 9.06 40.72 3.79
CA GLU A 518 9.84 41.64 4.63
C GLU A 518 8.95 42.47 5.57
N ARG A 519 7.81 42.98 5.08
CA ARG A 519 6.83 43.69 5.90
C ARG A 519 6.29 42.78 7.00
N ALA A 520 5.92 41.54 6.67
CA ALA A 520 5.44 40.56 7.65
C ALA A 520 6.50 40.22 8.72
N CYS A 521 7.77 40.05 8.33
CA CYS A 521 8.87 39.83 9.27
C CYS A 521 9.13 41.06 10.18
N LYS A 522 9.02 42.28 9.65
CA LYS A 522 9.13 43.53 10.44
C LYS A 522 7.97 43.65 11.45
N GLU A 523 6.74 43.36 11.04
CA GLU A 523 5.55 43.33 11.90
C GLU A 523 5.70 42.30 13.04
N MET A 524 6.07 41.06 12.71
CA MET A 524 6.28 39.98 13.70
C MET A 524 7.40 40.32 14.70
N LYS A 525 8.51 40.93 14.24
CA LYS A 525 9.60 41.41 15.12
C LYS A 525 9.12 42.52 16.06
N GLY A 526 8.23 43.40 15.59
CA GLY A 526 7.56 44.40 16.42
C GLY A 526 6.66 43.78 17.50
N GLN A 527 5.89 42.75 17.15
CA GLN A 527 5.02 42.03 18.09
C GLN A 527 5.82 41.26 19.15
N MET A 528 6.90 40.57 18.77
CA MET A 528 7.83 39.95 19.73
C MET A 528 8.44 40.97 20.69
N SER A 529 8.81 42.16 20.20
CA SER A 529 9.37 43.24 21.01
C SER A 529 8.36 43.83 22.00
N LYS A 530 7.06 43.82 21.67
CA LYS A 530 5.97 44.18 22.59
C LYS A 530 5.77 43.10 23.67
N MET A 531 5.73 41.82 23.29
CA MET A 531 5.59 40.71 24.26
C MET A 531 6.76 40.67 25.27
N ALA A 532 7.99 40.97 24.83
CA ALA A 532 9.16 41.01 25.70
C ALA A 532 9.12 42.11 26.78
N LYS A 533 8.31 43.17 26.60
CA LYS A 533 8.13 44.25 27.59
C LYS A 533 6.92 44.05 28.53
N GLY A 534 6.12 43.01 28.34
CA GLY A 534 4.85 42.79 29.06
C GLY A 534 4.95 42.04 30.41
N LYS A 535 6.13 41.92 31.03
CA LYS A 535 6.32 41.17 32.29
C LYS A 535 7.18 41.92 33.32
N SER A 536 6.56 42.83 34.06
CA SER A 536 7.06 43.32 35.35
C SER A 536 5.91 43.86 36.20
N PHE A 537 5.94 43.55 37.51
CA PHE A 537 5.00 44.01 38.56
C PHE A 537 3.54 43.50 38.44
N SER A 538 2.79 43.24 39.52
CA SER A 538 3.16 43.10 40.95
C SER A 538 2.05 42.42 41.75
N PHE A 539 2.40 41.49 42.64
CA PHE A 539 1.71 41.14 43.90
C PHE A 539 2.78 40.50 44.81
N GLY A 540 2.75 40.56 46.14
CA GLY A 540 1.73 41.07 47.05
C GLY A 540 1.63 40.10 48.23
N ALA A 541 2.10 40.48 49.41
CA ALA A 541 2.43 39.52 50.47
C ALA A 541 1.20 38.94 51.19
N GLY A 542 1.25 37.64 51.47
CA GLY A 542 0.33 36.86 52.31
C GLY A 542 1.08 35.65 52.90
N ALA A 543 0.69 35.20 54.09
CA ALA A 543 1.55 34.38 54.96
C ALA A 543 1.05 32.94 55.22
N ALA A 544 1.75 32.24 56.13
CA ALA A 544 1.40 30.96 56.77
C ALA A 544 1.77 29.63 56.06
N SER A 545 3.04 29.26 56.24
CA SER A 545 3.57 27.92 56.54
C SER A 545 2.60 26.73 56.69
N CYS A 546 2.96 25.61 56.06
CA CYS A 546 2.89 24.28 56.69
C CYS A 546 4.04 23.37 56.20
N HIS A 547 4.33 22.28 56.92
CA HIS A 547 5.60 21.54 56.87
C HIS A 547 5.60 20.23 56.05
N GLN A 548 6.78 19.89 55.49
CA GLN A 548 7.35 18.52 55.33
C GLN A 548 6.58 17.50 54.43
N THR A 549 7.17 16.50 53.78
CA THR A 549 8.56 16.13 53.37
C THR A 549 8.45 15.60 51.92
N GLY A 550 9.43 15.74 51.01
CA GLY A 550 10.68 14.98 50.97
C GLY A 550 10.90 14.40 49.54
N GLY A 551 12.10 13.88 49.24
CA GLY A 551 12.41 13.23 47.96
C GLY A 551 12.92 14.15 46.83
N ARG A 552 14.14 13.89 46.32
CA ARG A 552 14.72 14.56 45.13
C ARG A 552 14.79 13.57 43.96
N GLY A 553 14.63 14.06 42.73
CA GLY A 553 14.92 13.31 41.51
C GLY A 553 14.77 14.16 40.25
N LEU A 554 15.88 14.67 39.72
CA LEU A 554 15.91 15.42 38.45
C LEU A 554 16.20 14.46 37.27
N PRO A 555 15.43 14.51 36.17
CA PRO A 555 15.88 13.92 34.91
C PRO A 555 16.98 14.80 34.29
N ARG A 556 18.05 14.18 33.79
CA ARG A 556 19.04 14.85 32.92
C ARG A 556 18.68 14.64 31.45
N LEU A 557 18.93 15.68 30.66
CA LEU A 557 18.96 15.61 29.20
C LEU A 557 20.33 15.09 28.73
N CYS A 558 20.30 14.15 27.79
CA CYS A 558 21.24 13.98 26.67
C CYS A 558 20.41 13.36 25.53
#